data_AF-A0A8T0EP79-F1
#
_entry.id   AF-A0A8T0EP79-F1
#
_cell.length_a   1.000
_cell.length_b   1.000
_cell.length_c   1.000
_cell.angle_alpha   90.00
_cell.angle_beta   90.00
_cell.angle_gamma   90.00
#
_symmetry.space_group_name_H-M   'P 1'
#
loop_
_entity.id
_entity.type
_entity.pdbx_description
1 polymer ?
#
loop_
_entity_poly.entity_id
_entity_poly.type
_entity_poly.pdbx_seq_one_letter_code
_entity_poly.pdbx_strand_id
1 'polypeptide(L)'
;MLPEIDKYKGKSPDKGSIKKMNLLAKDYAVLLKRYSKVVTEGKDLDSVIKVPELGLTEAPKCSQLLSSLKDDLRCATTIFMEDFIGSGGVECLLEVLRVCQARQNDTKAPKGRYQQTMQKKISSSQYDCLLCLKYTVQNPKSVIRVTDDAHGLSSICSCFMSTSPKSRILALQLLVRVLEISSRGHALILEALTAIRVLFGEPVRFKFLVGLLQSSIASPPAFQTAALKFLNTLLKTSPRPADRIRLQCELEEAGLDINALETELRARCVPCTDSVWAEIEVWRKSYLDMEHVTGGKHNLETENELS
;
A
#
# COMPACT_ATOMS: atom_id res chain seq x y z
N MET A 1 3.29 -56.63 40.05
CA MET A 1 2.99 -56.32 38.63
C MET A 1 2.42 -54.92 38.55
N LEU A 2 3.26 -53.95 38.20
CA LEU A 2 2.91 -52.60 37.72
C LEU A 2 4.13 -52.16 36.87
N PRO A 3 3.95 -51.81 35.58
CA PRO A 3 5.07 -51.54 34.69
C PRO A 3 5.54 -50.08 34.74
N GLU A 4 6.74 -49.91 34.18
CA GLU A 4 7.72 -48.84 34.27
C GLU A 4 7.27 -47.43 33.82
N ILE A 5 7.92 -46.45 34.46
CA ILE A 5 7.96 -45.04 34.12
C ILE A 5 8.93 -44.87 32.94
N ASP A 6 8.49 -44.31 31.81
CA ASP A 6 9.45 -43.68 30.90
C ASP A 6 8.86 -42.60 29.96
N LYS A 7 9.65 -41.54 29.79
CA LYS A 7 9.68 -40.55 28.68
C LYS A 7 8.65 -39.42 28.62
N TYR A 8 8.84 -38.41 29.48
CA TYR A 8 8.71 -37.00 29.05
C TYR A 8 10.10 -36.43 28.72
N LYS A 9 10.56 -36.62 27.48
CA LYS A 9 11.59 -35.74 26.89
C LYS A 9 10.86 -34.63 26.14
N GLY A 10 10.75 -33.47 26.78
CA GLY A 10 10.31 -32.25 26.14
C GLY A 10 11.19 -31.95 24.93
N LYS A 11 10.58 -31.84 23.74
CA LYS A 11 11.23 -31.25 22.58
C LYS A 11 11.48 -29.78 22.87
N SER A 12 12.74 -29.40 23.01
CA SER A 12 13.16 -27.99 23.01
C SER A 12 12.66 -27.32 21.72
N PRO A 13 12.15 -26.07 21.79
CA PRO A 13 11.73 -25.36 20.60
C PRO A 13 12.96 -25.08 19.74
N ASP A 14 12.81 -25.38 18.46
CA ASP A 14 13.79 -25.19 17.41
C ASP A 14 14.26 -23.72 17.39
N LYS A 15 15.49 -23.46 17.85
CA LYS A 15 16.12 -22.14 17.73
C LYS A 15 16.49 -21.94 16.27
N GLY A 16 15.53 -21.47 15.48
CA GLY A 16 15.73 -21.09 14.09
C GLY A 16 16.97 -20.21 13.95
N SER A 17 17.91 -20.62 13.11
CA SER A 17 19.15 -19.90 12.85
C SER A 17 18.85 -18.45 12.44
N ILE A 18 19.37 -17.48 13.19
CA ILE A 18 19.15 -16.05 12.91
C ILE A 18 19.81 -15.76 11.56
N LYS A 19 19.00 -15.41 10.55
CA LYS A 19 19.50 -14.97 9.23
C LYS A 19 20.43 -13.77 9.45
N LYS A 20 21.67 -13.89 8.99
CA LYS A 20 22.62 -12.77 8.97
C LYS A 20 22.10 -11.69 8.01
N MET A 21 21.91 -10.48 8.51
CA MET A 21 21.53 -9.32 7.70
C MET A 21 22.68 -8.95 6.76
N ASN A 22 22.36 -8.46 5.56
CA ASN A 22 23.35 -8.08 4.55
C ASN A 22 24.10 -6.81 4.96
N LEU A 23 23.39 -5.81 5.49
CA LEU A 23 23.94 -4.55 6.01
C LEU A 23 23.29 -4.19 7.34
N LEU A 24 23.89 -3.26 8.09
CA LEU A 24 23.24 -2.69 9.26
C LEU A 24 22.08 -1.77 8.84
N ALA A 25 21.06 -1.66 9.69
CA ALA A 25 19.89 -0.82 9.45
C ALA A 25 20.25 0.64 9.11
N LYS A 26 21.18 1.24 9.87
CA LYS A 26 21.68 2.59 9.64
C LYS A 26 22.39 2.75 8.29
N ASP A 27 23.12 1.73 7.84
CA ASP A 27 23.88 1.77 6.58
C ASP A 27 22.92 1.79 5.39
N TYR A 28 21.82 1.03 5.48
CA TYR A 28 20.73 1.11 4.50
C TYR A 28 20.16 2.52 4.39
N ALA A 29 19.84 3.17 5.53
CA ALA A 29 19.30 4.53 5.52
C ALA A 29 20.28 5.54 4.89
N VAL A 30 21.57 5.45 5.21
CA VAL A 30 22.62 6.29 4.62
C VAL A 30 22.69 6.10 3.10
N LEU A 31 22.69 4.86 2.62
CA LEU A 31 22.77 4.55 1.19
C LEU A 31 21.52 5.01 0.44
N LEU A 32 20.31 4.77 0.97
CA LEU A 32 19.07 5.24 0.37
C LEU A 32 19.06 6.77 0.23
N LYS A 33 19.47 7.49 1.30
CA LYS A 33 19.57 8.95 1.29
C LYS A 33 20.52 9.46 0.19
N ARG A 34 21.65 8.78 -0.03
CA ARG A 34 22.59 9.12 -1.10
C ARG A 34 21.97 8.89 -2.47
N TYR A 35 21.26 7.79 -2.68
CA TYR A 35 20.58 7.52 -3.95
C TYR A 35 19.55 8.57 -4.31
N SER A 36 18.73 8.99 -3.33
CA SER A 36 17.79 10.09 -3.54
C SER A 36 18.48 11.38 -3.98
N LYS A 37 19.58 11.75 -3.31
CA LYS A 37 20.36 12.96 -3.64
C LYS A 37 20.98 12.88 -5.05
N VAL A 38 21.59 11.76 -5.39
CA VAL A 38 22.23 11.54 -6.70
C VAL A 38 21.22 11.71 -7.83
N VAL A 39 19.98 11.27 -7.65
CA VAL A 39 18.95 11.45 -8.67
C VAL A 39 18.43 12.88 -8.76
N THR A 40 18.32 13.60 -7.63
CA THR A 40 18.01 15.04 -7.68
C THR A 40 19.08 15.85 -8.43
N GLU A 41 20.32 15.35 -8.50
CA GLU A 41 21.42 15.92 -9.30
C GLU A 41 21.38 15.51 -10.78
N GLY A 42 20.32 14.83 -11.24
CA GLY A 42 20.13 14.42 -12.64
C GLY A 42 20.85 13.13 -13.04
N LYS A 43 21.55 12.46 -12.14
CA LYS A 43 22.24 11.19 -12.41
C LYS A 43 21.30 10.00 -12.32
N ASP A 44 21.61 8.92 -13.04
CA ASP A 44 20.81 7.69 -13.04
C ASP A 44 20.68 7.06 -11.64
N LEU A 45 19.55 6.43 -11.35
CA LEU A 45 19.26 5.78 -10.06
C LEU A 45 20.29 4.68 -9.72
N ASP A 46 20.86 4.01 -10.73
CA ASP A 46 21.89 2.98 -10.53
C ASP A 46 23.31 3.52 -10.79
N SER A 47 23.52 4.83 -10.70
CA SER A 47 24.88 5.41 -10.77
C SER A 47 25.77 4.86 -9.66
N VAL A 48 27.05 4.66 -9.99
CA VAL A 48 28.04 4.20 -9.01
C VAL A 48 28.28 5.31 -7.98
N ILE A 49 28.07 5.00 -6.71
CA ILE A 49 28.29 5.92 -5.60
C ILE A 49 29.48 5.41 -4.80
N LYS A 50 30.49 6.26 -4.58
CA LYS A 50 31.60 5.95 -3.67
C LYS A 50 31.16 6.19 -2.23
N VAL A 51 31.39 5.23 -1.33
CA VAL A 51 30.96 5.32 0.07
C VAL A 51 32.08 4.89 1.03
N PRO A 52 33.16 5.70 1.14
CA PRO A 52 34.32 5.35 1.97
C PRO A 52 33.97 5.20 3.46
N GLU A 53 33.00 5.98 3.95
CA GLU A 53 32.54 6.00 5.34
C GLU A 53 31.94 4.67 5.81
N LEU A 54 31.44 3.84 4.88
CA LEU A 54 30.91 2.51 5.19
C LEU A 54 31.94 1.39 4.99
N GLY A 55 33.21 1.74 4.74
CA GLY A 55 34.26 0.77 4.41
C GLY A 55 34.07 0.10 3.05
N LEU A 56 33.20 0.64 2.19
CA LEU A 56 32.91 0.13 0.86
C LEU A 56 33.64 0.95 -0.20
N THR A 57 34.30 0.27 -1.13
CA THR A 57 34.90 0.92 -2.31
C THR A 57 33.82 1.51 -3.22
N GLU A 58 32.73 0.76 -3.43
CA GLU A 58 31.57 1.15 -4.24
C GLU A 58 30.26 0.69 -3.57
N ALA A 59 29.22 1.53 -3.64
CA ALA A 59 27.89 1.17 -3.18
C ALA A 59 27.23 0.16 -4.12
N PRO A 60 26.42 -0.78 -3.59
CA PRO A 60 25.54 -1.60 -4.43
C PRO A 60 24.53 -0.72 -5.15
N LYS A 61 24.19 -1.07 -6.40
CA LYS A 61 23.17 -0.34 -7.18
C LYS A 61 21.87 -0.20 -6.40
N CYS A 62 21.10 0.86 -6.63
CA CYS A 62 19.85 1.09 -5.90
C CYS A 62 18.88 -0.10 -5.99
N SER A 63 18.75 -0.69 -7.19
CA SER A 63 17.95 -1.91 -7.39
C SER A 63 18.42 -3.10 -6.53
N GLN A 64 19.73 -3.29 -6.40
CA GLN A 64 20.32 -4.33 -5.55
C GLN A 64 20.12 -4.02 -4.06
N LEU A 65 20.35 -2.77 -3.67
CA LEU A 65 20.15 -2.28 -2.30
C LEU A 65 18.71 -2.52 -1.83
N LEU A 66 17.72 -2.15 -2.65
CA LEU A 66 16.29 -2.35 -2.35
C LEU A 66 15.94 -3.84 -2.26
N SER A 67 16.49 -4.69 -3.14
CA SER A 67 16.24 -6.12 -3.06
C SER A 67 16.83 -6.72 -1.78
N SER A 68 18.05 -6.36 -1.40
CA SER A 68 18.66 -6.84 -0.15
C SER A 68 17.91 -6.32 1.09
N LEU A 69 17.54 -5.03 1.09
CA LEU A 69 16.78 -4.43 2.19
C LEU A 69 15.42 -5.10 2.37
N LYS A 70 14.70 -5.36 1.28
CA LYS A 70 13.43 -6.10 1.30
C LYS A 70 13.59 -7.45 1.98
N ASP A 71 14.63 -8.21 1.64
CA ASP A 71 14.85 -9.55 2.20
C ASP A 71 15.27 -9.52 3.67
N ASP A 72 15.90 -8.44 4.12
CA ASP A 72 16.28 -8.24 5.52
C ASP A 72 15.12 -7.70 6.35
N LEU A 73 14.35 -6.74 5.85
CA LEU A 73 13.13 -6.25 6.49
C LEU A 73 12.07 -7.34 6.66
N ARG A 74 11.95 -8.26 5.70
CA ARG A 74 11.04 -9.41 5.79
C ARG A 74 11.30 -10.28 7.02
N CYS A 75 12.57 -10.41 7.41
CA CYS A 75 12.99 -11.25 8.54
C CYS A 75 13.60 -10.42 9.68
N ALA A 76 13.34 -9.11 9.70
CA ALA A 76 13.98 -8.19 10.62
C ALA A 76 13.55 -8.48 12.07
N THR A 77 14.52 -8.38 12.98
CA THR A 77 14.24 -8.31 14.41
C THR A 77 13.64 -6.95 14.76
N THR A 78 12.98 -6.85 15.92
CA THR A 78 12.47 -5.57 16.43
C THR A 78 13.58 -4.52 16.50
N ILE A 79 14.78 -4.90 16.95
CA ILE A 79 15.94 -4.00 17.06
C ILE A 79 16.33 -3.45 15.69
N PHE A 80 16.49 -4.32 14.68
CA PHE A 80 16.82 -3.87 13.32
C PHE A 80 15.76 -2.90 12.77
N MET A 81 14.49 -3.22 12.98
CA MET A 81 13.38 -2.38 12.53
C MET A 81 13.37 -1.02 13.23
N GLU A 82 13.59 -0.98 14.54
CA GLU A 82 13.66 0.27 15.31
C GLU A 82 14.88 1.11 14.93
N ASP A 83 16.04 0.50 14.72
CA ASP A 83 17.23 1.19 14.24
C ASP A 83 17.02 1.77 12.84
N PHE A 84 16.34 1.02 11.95
CA PHE A 84 16.04 1.48 10.59
C PHE A 84 15.10 2.69 10.61
N ILE A 85 14.00 2.60 11.38
CA ILE A 85 13.04 3.70 11.54
C ILE A 85 13.68 4.89 12.26
N GLY A 86 14.50 4.65 13.28
CA GLY A 86 15.22 5.67 14.04
C GLY A 86 16.26 6.42 13.19
N SER A 87 16.87 5.73 12.22
CA SER A 87 17.83 6.31 11.28
C SER A 87 17.17 7.06 10.11
N GLY A 88 15.85 7.21 10.09
CA GLY A 88 15.11 7.90 9.02
C GLY A 88 14.94 7.05 7.75
N GLY A 89 15.01 5.72 7.87
CA GLY A 89 14.94 4.80 6.73
C GLY A 89 13.60 4.83 5.99
N VAL A 90 12.49 5.10 6.70
CA VAL A 90 11.15 5.18 6.10
C VAL A 90 11.05 6.40 5.18
N GLU A 91 11.49 7.56 5.66
CA GLU A 91 11.54 8.81 4.91
C GLU A 91 12.45 8.66 3.67
N CYS A 92 13.59 7.97 3.82
CA CYS A 92 14.46 7.67 2.69
C CYS A 92 13.80 6.76 1.64
N LEU A 93 13.02 5.75 2.06
CA LEU A 93 12.23 4.91 1.14
C LEU A 93 11.17 5.74 0.39
N LEU A 94 10.46 6.64 1.09
CA LEU A 94 9.47 7.53 0.47
C LEU A 94 10.11 8.46 -0.57
N GLU A 95 11.29 8.98 -0.29
CA GLU A 95 12.05 9.80 -1.25
C GLU A 95 12.49 8.97 -2.48
N VAL A 96 13.01 7.75 -2.28
CA VAL A 96 13.35 6.85 -3.40
C VAL A 96 12.11 6.51 -4.24
N LEU A 97 10.95 6.33 -3.60
CA LEU A 97 9.68 6.10 -4.29
C LEU A 97 9.31 7.29 -5.19
N ARG A 98 9.41 8.52 -4.67
CA ARG A 98 9.17 9.76 -5.43
C ARG A 98 10.12 9.90 -6.61
N VAL A 99 11.39 9.57 -6.41
CA VAL A 99 12.39 9.53 -7.47
C VAL A 99 12.01 8.56 -8.58
N CYS A 100 11.55 7.35 -8.24
CA CYS A 100 11.07 6.38 -9.22
C CYS A 100 9.89 6.93 -10.03
N GLN A 101 8.95 7.62 -9.38
CA GLN A 101 7.76 8.20 -10.01
C GLN A 101 8.11 9.35 -10.96
N ALA A 102 8.98 10.26 -10.54
CA ALA A 102 9.45 11.37 -11.37
C ALA A 102 10.05 10.87 -12.69
N ARG A 103 10.84 9.78 -12.65
CA ARG A 103 11.44 9.17 -13.85
C ARG A 103 10.44 8.42 -14.73
N GLN A 104 9.38 7.85 -14.16
CA GLN A 104 8.32 7.21 -14.95
C GLN A 104 7.54 8.24 -15.77
N ASN A 105 7.36 9.44 -15.23
CA ASN A 105 6.62 10.53 -15.86
C ASN A 105 7.48 11.42 -16.78
N ASP A 106 8.78 11.13 -16.92
CA ASP A 106 9.67 11.92 -17.78
C ASP A 106 9.38 11.66 -19.26
N THR A 107 8.65 12.59 -19.87
CA THR A 107 8.26 12.57 -21.28
C THR A 107 9.42 12.85 -22.24
N LYS A 108 10.58 13.30 -21.73
CA LYS A 108 11.77 13.61 -22.54
C LYS A 108 12.69 12.41 -22.74
N ALA A 109 12.38 11.25 -22.16
CA ALA A 109 13.20 10.06 -22.27
C ALA A 109 13.31 9.54 -23.73
N PRO A 110 14.50 9.07 -24.17
CA PRO A 110 14.72 8.59 -25.53
C PRO A 110 13.82 7.40 -25.85
N LYS A 111 13.10 7.45 -26.98
CA LYS A 111 12.14 6.41 -27.40
C LYS A 111 12.85 5.14 -27.90
N GLY A 112 12.30 3.97 -27.58
CA GLY A 112 12.75 2.68 -28.14
C GLY A 112 13.05 1.59 -27.10
N ARG A 113 13.82 0.57 -27.49
CA ARG A 113 14.13 -0.60 -26.62
C ARG A 113 14.83 -0.21 -25.31
N TYR A 114 15.68 0.82 -25.34
CA TYR A 114 16.36 1.34 -24.15
C TYR A 114 15.37 1.89 -23.12
N GLN A 115 14.36 2.65 -23.57
CA GLN A 115 13.28 3.16 -22.71
C GLN A 115 12.51 2.04 -22.02
N GLN A 116 12.15 1.00 -22.77
CA GLN A 116 11.39 -0.14 -22.23
C GLN A 116 12.19 -0.87 -21.15
N THR A 117 13.49 -1.08 -21.37
CA THR A 117 14.38 -1.68 -20.36
C THR A 117 14.50 -0.78 -19.13
N MET A 118 14.63 0.53 -19.30
CA MET A 118 14.70 1.48 -18.19
C MET A 118 13.39 1.52 -17.39
N GLN A 119 12.25 1.58 -18.07
CA GLN A 119 10.92 1.55 -17.43
C GLN A 119 10.70 0.25 -16.64
N LYS A 120 11.10 -0.91 -17.20
CA LYS A 120 11.04 -2.18 -16.46
C LYS A 120 11.87 -2.14 -15.18
N LYS A 121 13.09 -1.59 -15.24
CA LYS A 121 13.95 -1.43 -14.06
C LYS A 121 13.32 -0.51 -13.00
N ILE A 122 12.85 0.67 -13.40
CA ILE A 122 12.21 1.63 -12.48
C ILE A 122 10.97 1.01 -11.85
N SER A 123 10.15 0.31 -12.63
CA SER A 123 8.98 -0.41 -12.12
C SER A 123 9.35 -1.52 -11.13
N SER A 124 10.48 -2.20 -11.34
CA SER A 124 11.01 -3.18 -10.39
C SER A 124 11.47 -2.52 -9.09
N SER A 125 12.26 -1.45 -9.18
CA SER A 125 12.72 -0.71 -8.01
C SER A 125 11.57 -0.11 -7.21
N GLN A 126 10.55 0.44 -7.88
CA GLN A 126 9.32 0.90 -7.24
C GLN A 126 8.63 -0.23 -6.47
N TYR A 127 8.52 -1.40 -7.08
CA TYR A 127 7.88 -2.56 -6.44
C TYR A 127 8.66 -3.04 -5.20
N ASP A 128 9.99 -3.17 -5.30
CA ASP A 128 10.82 -3.55 -4.14
C ASP A 128 10.79 -2.49 -3.03
N CYS A 129 10.75 -1.20 -3.39
CA CYS A 129 10.59 -0.09 -2.45
C CYS A 129 9.24 -0.17 -1.70
N LEU A 130 8.14 -0.44 -2.41
CA LEU A 130 6.82 -0.65 -1.79
C LEU A 130 6.80 -1.89 -0.87
N LEU A 131 7.54 -2.96 -1.23
CA LEU A 131 7.69 -4.11 -0.34
C LEU A 131 8.47 -3.76 0.93
N CYS A 132 9.54 -2.99 0.82
CA CYS A 132 10.27 -2.48 1.99
C CYS A 132 9.32 -1.70 2.90
N LEU A 133 8.55 -0.75 2.35
CA LEU A 133 7.54 0.00 3.09
C LEU A 133 6.52 -0.93 3.75
N LYS A 134 6.00 -1.94 3.02
CA LYS A 134 5.03 -2.91 3.55
C LYS A 134 5.53 -3.65 4.78
N TYR A 135 6.81 -4.01 4.81
CA TYR A 135 7.42 -4.64 5.97
C TYR A 135 7.60 -3.65 7.12
N THR A 136 7.96 -2.39 6.84
CA THR A 136 8.14 -1.37 7.89
C THR A 136 6.82 -0.98 8.59
N VAL A 137 5.71 -0.85 7.85
CA VAL A 137 4.41 -0.43 8.41
C VAL A 137 3.73 -1.49 9.30
N GLN A 138 4.35 -2.66 9.46
CA GLN A 138 3.97 -3.59 10.53
C GLN A 138 4.25 -2.97 11.90
N ASN A 139 5.26 -2.11 12.00
CA ASN A 139 5.56 -1.31 13.19
C ASN A 139 4.78 0.03 13.15
N PRO A 140 3.94 0.35 14.15
CA PRO A 140 3.20 1.61 14.21
C PRO A 140 4.06 2.87 14.12
N LYS A 141 5.32 2.84 14.62
CA LYS A 141 6.25 3.97 14.50
C LYS A 141 6.52 4.31 13.03
N SER A 142 6.58 3.32 12.15
CA SER A 142 6.74 3.54 10.70
C SER A 142 5.52 4.21 10.10
N VAL A 143 4.31 3.89 10.55
CA VAL A 143 3.10 4.55 10.05
C VAL A 143 3.09 6.03 10.43
N ILE A 144 3.52 6.36 11.65
CA ILE A 144 3.70 7.76 12.08
C ILE A 144 4.66 8.48 11.13
N ARG A 145 5.83 7.88 10.82
CA ARG A 145 6.78 8.46 9.85
C ARG A 145 6.17 8.68 8.47
N VAL A 146 5.35 7.73 7.97
CA VAL A 146 4.66 7.86 6.68
C VAL A 146 3.65 9.01 6.69
N THR A 147 2.92 9.20 7.80
CA THR A 147 1.90 10.25 7.91
C THR A 147 2.47 11.63 8.21
N ASP A 148 3.66 11.70 8.82
CA ASP A 148 4.35 12.96 9.12
C ASP A 148 5.16 13.49 7.91
N ASP A 149 5.53 12.62 6.96
CA ASP A 149 6.14 13.05 5.70
C ASP A 149 5.13 13.81 4.83
N ALA A 150 5.46 15.05 4.46
CA ALA A 150 4.57 15.96 3.74
C ALA A 150 4.04 15.41 2.41
N HIS A 151 4.75 14.45 1.78
CA HIS A 151 4.37 13.84 0.52
C HIS A 151 4.25 12.31 0.62
N GLY A 152 4.29 11.74 1.82
CA GLY A 152 4.39 10.29 2.01
C GLY A 152 3.17 9.57 1.44
N LEU A 153 1.98 10.00 1.88
CA LEU A 153 0.72 9.41 1.43
C LEU A 153 0.41 9.74 -0.03
N SER A 154 0.71 10.94 -0.52
CA SER A 154 0.53 11.26 -1.94
C SER A 154 1.44 10.43 -2.84
N SER A 155 2.66 10.10 -2.38
CA SER A 155 3.58 9.22 -3.09
C SER A 155 3.05 7.78 -3.12
N ILE A 156 2.56 7.25 -1.99
CA ILE A 156 1.95 5.92 -1.95
C ILE A 156 0.69 5.88 -2.83
N CYS A 157 -0.18 6.89 -2.75
CA CYS A 157 -1.35 7.00 -3.61
C CYS A 157 -0.93 7.02 -5.09
N SER A 158 0.07 7.80 -5.50
CA SER A 158 0.51 7.81 -6.90
C SER A 158 0.87 6.42 -7.45
N CYS A 159 1.31 5.48 -6.60
CA CYS A 159 1.57 4.10 -7.01
C CYS A 159 0.33 3.28 -7.40
N PHE A 160 -0.89 3.68 -7.03
CA PHE A 160 -2.10 3.04 -7.57
C PHE A 160 -2.29 3.36 -9.06
N MET A 161 -1.73 4.48 -9.55
CA MET A 161 -1.70 4.85 -10.98
C MET A 161 -0.60 4.12 -11.77
N SER A 162 0.27 3.35 -11.10
CA SER A 162 1.36 2.60 -11.72
C SER A 162 0.85 1.65 -12.81
N THR A 163 1.64 1.34 -13.83
CA THR A 163 1.29 0.31 -14.83
C THR A 163 1.45 -1.11 -14.30
N SER A 164 2.10 -1.30 -13.14
CA SER A 164 2.33 -2.61 -12.53
C SER A 164 1.20 -2.98 -11.56
N PRO A 165 0.38 -4.02 -11.84
CA PRO A 165 -0.71 -4.43 -10.95
C PRO A 165 -0.23 -4.78 -9.54
N LYS A 166 0.96 -5.37 -9.43
CA LYS A 166 1.55 -5.74 -8.13
C LYS A 166 1.85 -4.51 -7.27
N SER A 167 2.35 -3.44 -7.90
CA SER A 167 2.61 -2.16 -7.21
C SER A 167 1.30 -1.51 -6.75
N ARG A 168 0.24 -1.57 -7.57
CA ARG A 168 -1.09 -1.06 -7.17
C ARG A 168 -1.64 -1.80 -5.95
N ILE A 169 -1.53 -3.13 -5.93
CA ILE A 169 -1.96 -3.96 -4.78
C ILE A 169 -1.20 -3.55 -3.52
N LEU A 170 0.12 -3.39 -3.59
CA LEU A 170 0.92 -3.00 -2.43
C LEU A 170 0.56 -1.58 -1.94
N ALA A 171 0.35 -0.64 -2.84
CA ALA A 171 -0.10 0.70 -2.49
C ALA A 171 -1.42 0.67 -1.71
N LEU A 172 -2.42 -0.07 -2.21
CA LEU A 172 -3.71 -0.22 -1.52
C LEU A 172 -3.56 -0.88 -0.15
N GLN A 173 -2.72 -1.91 -0.02
CA GLN A 173 -2.44 -2.57 1.27
C GLN A 173 -1.74 -1.64 2.27
N LEU A 174 -0.82 -0.79 1.81
CA LEU A 174 -0.18 0.23 2.64
C LEU A 174 -1.20 1.25 3.15
N LEU A 175 -2.08 1.74 2.27
CA LEU A 175 -3.12 2.70 2.64
C LEU A 175 -4.12 2.10 3.64
N VAL A 176 -4.53 0.85 3.46
CA VAL A 176 -5.33 0.11 4.46
C VAL A 176 -4.61 0.09 5.81
N ARG A 177 -3.31 -0.22 5.83
CA ARG A 177 -2.55 -0.28 7.07
C ARG A 177 -2.45 1.07 7.78
N VAL A 178 -2.33 2.16 7.02
CA VAL A 178 -2.36 3.53 7.56
C VAL A 178 -3.73 3.83 8.18
N LEU A 179 -4.83 3.49 7.49
CA LEU A 179 -6.20 3.69 8.00
C LEU A 179 -6.45 2.92 9.31
N GLU A 180 -5.87 1.73 9.45
CA GLU A 180 -6.02 0.89 10.65
C GLU A 180 -5.23 1.40 11.86
N ILE A 181 -4.08 2.03 11.67
CA ILE A 181 -3.21 2.46 12.78
C ILE A 181 -3.39 3.95 13.11
N SER A 182 -3.46 4.82 12.10
CA SER A 182 -3.37 6.27 12.30
C SER A 182 -4.75 6.89 12.41
N SER A 183 -5.03 7.53 13.55
CA SER A 183 -6.27 8.30 13.76
C SER A 183 -6.46 9.45 12.77
N ARG A 184 -5.37 10.00 12.23
CA ARG A 184 -5.37 11.05 11.20
C ARG A 184 -5.31 10.50 9.78
N GLY A 185 -5.09 9.19 9.63
CA GLY A 185 -4.87 8.54 8.34
C GLY A 185 -6.01 8.75 7.35
N HIS A 186 -7.26 8.69 7.83
CA HIS A 186 -8.45 8.89 6.99
C HIS A 186 -8.45 10.26 6.29
N ALA A 187 -8.28 11.34 7.04
CA ALA A 187 -8.27 12.70 6.49
C ALA A 187 -7.11 12.92 5.52
N LEU A 188 -5.90 12.49 5.90
CA LEU A 188 -4.71 12.67 5.08
C LEU A 188 -4.75 11.85 3.78
N ILE A 189 -5.32 10.65 3.80
CA ILE A 189 -5.50 9.83 2.58
C ILE A 189 -6.52 10.49 1.64
N LEU A 190 -7.63 11.01 2.16
CA LEU A 190 -8.61 11.73 1.34
C LEU A 190 -8.03 13.01 0.72
N GLU A 191 -7.18 13.73 1.45
CA GLU A 191 -6.43 14.87 0.93
C GLU A 191 -5.47 14.45 -0.19
N ALA A 192 -4.66 13.41 0.06
CA ALA A 192 -3.75 12.85 -0.93
C ALA A 192 -4.49 12.42 -2.20
N LEU A 193 -5.63 11.73 -2.09
CA LEU A 193 -6.46 11.33 -3.23
C LEU A 193 -7.04 12.53 -4.00
N THR A 194 -7.32 13.63 -3.32
CA THR A 194 -7.73 14.89 -3.96
C THR A 194 -6.60 15.47 -4.80
N ALA A 195 -5.37 15.46 -4.26
CA ALA A 195 -4.19 15.88 -5.02
C ALA A 195 -3.93 14.97 -6.23
N ILE A 196 -4.09 13.65 -6.09
CA ILE A 196 -3.95 12.70 -7.20
C ILE A 196 -5.00 12.93 -8.27
N ARG A 197 -6.26 13.18 -7.88
CA ARG A 197 -7.32 13.53 -8.84
C ARG A 197 -6.89 14.72 -9.71
N VAL A 198 -6.36 15.78 -9.09
CA VAL A 198 -5.89 16.97 -9.82
C VAL A 198 -4.67 16.64 -10.68
N LEU A 199 -3.68 15.93 -10.14
CA LEU A 199 -2.43 15.59 -10.83
C LEU A 199 -2.66 14.77 -12.10
N PHE A 200 -3.63 13.87 -12.09
CA PHE A 200 -3.94 12.98 -13.23
C PHE A 200 -5.15 13.42 -14.05
N GLY A 201 -5.75 14.58 -13.74
CA GLY A 201 -6.88 15.14 -14.49
C GLY A 201 -8.15 14.29 -14.40
N GLU A 202 -8.33 13.56 -13.29
CA GLU A 202 -9.53 12.75 -13.07
C GLU A 202 -10.73 13.68 -12.77
N PRO A 203 -11.92 13.42 -13.36
CA PRO A 203 -13.08 14.30 -13.16
C PRO A 203 -13.55 14.29 -11.70
N VAL A 204 -13.57 13.12 -11.07
CA VAL A 204 -13.93 12.91 -9.65
C VAL A 204 -12.87 12.06 -8.97
N ARG A 205 -12.87 12.03 -7.62
CA ARG A 205 -11.98 11.12 -6.88
C ARG A 205 -12.33 9.67 -7.20
N PHE A 206 -11.36 8.77 -7.06
CA PHE A 206 -11.53 7.32 -7.27
C PHE A 206 -11.85 6.85 -8.70
N LYS A 207 -12.12 7.74 -9.66
CA LYS A 207 -12.58 7.36 -11.01
C LYS A 207 -11.68 6.33 -11.68
N PHE A 208 -10.37 6.57 -11.74
CA PHE A 208 -9.41 5.58 -12.21
C PHE A 208 -9.43 4.24 -11.43
N LEU A 209 -9.44 4.30 -10.10
CA LEU A 209 -9.41 3.11 -9.24
C LEU A 209 -10.65 2.24 -9.47
N VAL A 210 -11.82 2.86 -9.53
CA VAL A 210 -13.11 2.21 -9.79
C VAL A 210 -13.14 1.62 -11.20
N GLY A 211 -12.69 2.38 -12.20
CA GLY A 211 -12.56 1.88 -13.57
C GLY A 211 -11.64 0.66 -13.68
N LEU A 212 -10.53 0.64 -12.95
CA LEU A 212 -9.69 -0.56 -12.86
C LEU A 212 -10.40 -1.70 -12.15
N LEU A 213 -11.01 -1.46 -10.99
CA LEU A 213 -11.70 -2.48 -10.20
C LEU A 213 -12.75 -3.25 -11.02
N GLN A 214 -13.50 -2.54 -11.87
CA GLN A 214 -14.56 -3.09 -12.71
C GLN A 214 -14.06 -3.58 -14.09
N SER A 215 -12.77 -3.44 -14.40
CA SER A 215 -12.21 -3.91 -15.68
C SER A 215 -11.87 -5.40 -15.64
N SER A 216 -12.66 -6.22 -16.33
CA SER A 216 -12.49 -7.67 -16.41
C SER A 216 -11.16 -8.12 -17.02
N ILE A 217 -10.64 -7.35 -17.97
CA ILE A 217 -9.39 -7.63 -18.68
C ILE A 217 -8.19 -7.15 -17.85
N ALA A 218 -8.31 -6.00 -17.20
CA ALA A 218 -7.16 -5.34 -16.57
C ALA A 218 -6.91 -5.76 -15.11
N SER A 219 -7.90 -6.38 -14.45
CA SER A 219 -7.84 -6.60 -13.00
C SER A 219 -7.94 -8.08 -12.59
N PRO A 220 -6.87 -8.65 -12.01
CA PRO A 220 -6.94 -9.95 -11.36
C PRO A 220 -7.74 -9.88 -10.05
N PRO A 221 -8.34 -10.98 -9.57
CA PRO A 221 -9.11 -11.01 -8.32
C PRO A 221 -8.34 -10.44 -7.12
N ALA A 222 -7.05 -10.73 -7.01
CA ALA A 222 -6.19 -10.19 -5.95
C ALA A 222 -6.13 -8.64 -5.91
N PHE A 223 -6.22 -7.98 -7.07
CA PHE A 223 -6.33 -6.53 -7.13
C PHE A 223 -7.72 -6.06 -6.69
N GLN A 224 -8.77 -6.73 -7.17
CA GLN A 224 -10.16 -6.40 -6.83
C GLN A 224 -10.38 -6.54 -5.31
N THR A 225 -9.86 -7.58 -4.67
CA THR A 225 -9.84 -7.73 -3.20
C THR A 225 -9.13 -6.56 -2.53
N ALA A 226 -7.91 -6.21 -2.96
CA ALA A 226 -7.14 -5.14 -2.32
C ALA A 226 -7.84 -3.78 -2.46
N ALA A 227 -8.46 -3.52 -3.61
CA ALA A 227 -9.19 -2.29 -3.88
C ALA A 227 -10.48 -2.22 -3.05
N LEU A 228 -11.30 -3.27 -3.03
CA LEU A 228 -12.51 -3.31 -2.20
C LEU A 228 -12.17 -3.21 -0.71
N LYS A 229 -11.14 -3.93 -0.24
CA LYS A 229 -10.69 -3.83 1.14
C LYS A 229 -10.27 -2.40 1.51
N PHE A 230 -9.57 -1.71 0.62
CA PHE A 230 -9.24 -0.30 0.81
C PHE A 230 -10.49 0.57 0.92
N LEU A 231 -11.43 0.45 -0.02
CA LEU A 231 -12.69 1.22 -0.01
C LEU A 231 -13.52 0.95 1.25
N ASN A 232 -13.70 -0.33 1.60
CA ASN A 232 -14.40 -0.77 2.81
C ASN A 232 -13.73 -0.22 4.08
N THR A 233 -12.40 -0.26 4.16
CA THR A 233 -11.66 0.27 5.31
C THR A 233 -11.79 1.80 5.38
N LEU A 234 -11.75 2.50 4.25
CA LEU A 234 -11.93 3.95 4.19
C LEU A 234 -13.34 4.35 4.67
N LEU A 235 -14.38 3.65 4.21
CA LEU A 235 -15.76 3.84 4.69
C LEU A 235 -15.88 3.54 6.18
N LYS A 236 -15.33 2.41 6.64
CA LYS A 236 -15.38 2.00 8.04
C LYS A 236 -14.73 3.03 8.97
N THR A 237 -13.59 3.58 8.56
CA THR A 237 -12.80 4.56 9.33
C THR A 237 -13.29 6.00 9.19
N SER A 238 -14.38 6.24 8.46
CA SER A 238 -15.00 7.56 8.37
C SER A 238 -15.41 8.06 9.76
N PRO A 239 -15.01 9.28 10.18
CA PRO A 239 -15.25 9.76 11.55
C PRO A 239 -16.73 9.91 11.90
N ARG A 240 -17.56 10.27 10.91
CA ARG A 240 -19.01 10.49 11.11
C ARG A 240 -19.81 9.72 10.06
N PRO A 241 -21.05 9.29 10.37
CA PRO A 241 -21.93 8.64 9.40
C PRO A 241 -22.18 9.49 8.14
N ALA A 242 -22.33 10.80 8.29
CA ALA A 242 -22.51 11.72 7.15
C ALA A 242 -21.29 11.74 6.20
N ASP A 243 -20.06 11.63 6.74
CA ASP A 243 -18.85 11.55 5.91
C ASP A 243 -18.80 10.22 5.14
N ARG A 244 -19.31 9.13 5.74
CA ARG A 244 -19.42 7.82 5.08
C ARG A 244 -20.42 7.87 3.93
N ILE A 245 -21.60 8.45 4.13
CA ILE A 245 -22.62 8.60 3.07
C ILE A 245 -22.05 9.43 1.92
N ARG A 246 -21.43 10.58 2.22
CA ARG A 246 -20.78 11.41 1.19
C ARG A 246 -19.75 10.61 0.40
N LEU A 247 -18.93 9.81 1.09
CA LEU A 247 -17.93 8.96 0.43
C LEU A 247 -18.57 7.86 -0.43
N GLN A 248 -19.72 7.31 -0.03
CA GLN A 248 -20.48 6.37 -0.87
C GLN A 248 -20.97 7.04 -2.15
N CYS A 249 -21.58 8.22 -2.05
CA CYS A 249 -22.00 9.01 -3.21
C CYS A 249 -20.81 9.31 -4.15
N GLU A 250 -19.65 9.68 -3.62
CA GLU A 250 -18.46 9.91 -4.45
C GLU A 250 -17.98 8.65 -5.19
N LEU A 251 -18.12 7.47 -4.57
CA LEU A 251 -17.77 6.20 -5.21
C LEU A 251 -18.79 5.82 -6.31
N GLU A 252 -20.06 6.13 -6.11
CA GLU A 252 -21.12 5.98 -7.12
C GLU A 252 -20.93 6.95 -8.29
N GLU A 253 -20.60 8.21 -8.02
CA GLU A 253 -20.22 9.20 -9.05
C GLU A 253 -18.99 8.76 -9.85
N ALA A 254 -18.04 8.07 -9.19
CA ALA A 254 -16.91 7.44 -9.87
C ALA A 254 -17.34 6.25 -10.76
N GLY A 255 -18.54 5.70 -10.56
CA GLY A 255 -19.15 4.62 -11.35
C GLY A 255 -19.12 3.26 -10.67
N LEU A 256 -18.89 3.19 -9.36
CA LEU A 256 -18.78 1.92 -8.64
C LEU A 256 -20.12 1.19 -8.66
N ASP A 257 -20.15 0.04 -9.31
CA ASP A 257 -21.28 -0.87 -9.33
C ASP A 257 -20.82 -2.26 -8.86
N ILE A 258 -21.18 -2.57 -7.61
CA ILE A 258 -20.83 -3.84 -6.97
C ILE A 258 -21.61 -5.01 -7.57
N ASN A 259 -22.82 -4.80 -8.09
CA ASN A 259 -23.62 -5.86 -8.69
C ASN A 259 -23.06 -6.24 -10.07
N ALA A 260 -22.64 -5.24 -10.86
CA ALA A 260 -21.94 -5.48 -12.12
C ALA A 260 -20.60 -6.20 -11.89
N LEU A 261 -19.81 -5.75 -10.89
CA LEU A 261 -18.57 -6.42 -10.51
C LEU A 261 -18.80 -7.88 -10.10
N GLU A 262 -19.83 -8.13 -9.31
CA GLU A 262 -20.16 -9.48 -8.86
C GLU A 262 -20.57 -10.40 -10.03
N THR A 263 -21.39 -9.88 -10.94
CA THR A 263 -21.82 -10.58 -12.16
C THR A 263 -20.61 -10.93 -13.03
N GLU A 264 -19.69 -9.99 -13.18
CA GLU A 264 -18.44 -10.16 -13.93
C GLU A 264 -17.53 -11.23 -13.31
N LEU A 265 -17.35 -11.22 -11.99
CA LEU A 265 -16.56 -12.23 -11.27
C LEU A 265 -17.16 -13.64 -11.41
N ARG A 266 -18.49 -13.75 -11.38
CA ARG A 266 -19.19 -15.02 -11.65
C ARG A 266 -18.97 -15.48 -13.09
N ALA A 267 -19.06 -14.57 -14.06
CA ALA A 267 -18.83 -14.89 -15.47
C ALA A 267 -17.40 -15.38 -15.75
N ARG A 268 -16.42 -14.90 -14.96
CA ARG A 268 -15.02 -15.39 -14.98
C ARG A 268 -14.78 -16.67 -14.18
N CYS A 269 -15.81 -17.25 -13.58
CA CYS A 269 -15.71 -18.44 -12.74
C CYS A 269 -14.70 -18.26 -11.59
N VAL A 270 -14.62 -17.07 -10.98
CA VAL A 270 -13.75 -16.84 -9.82
C VAL A 270 -14.22 -17.73 -8.66
N PRO A 271 -13.34 -18.54 -8.04
CA PRO A 271 -13.74 -19.47 -6.98
C PRO A 271 -14.45 -18.77 -5.82
N CYS A 272 -15.50 -19.38 -5.27
CA CYS A 272 -16.23 -18.82 -4.12
C CYS A 272 -15.37 -18.69 -2.85
N THR A 273 -14.24 -19.39 -2.78
CA THR A 273 -13.24 -19.29 -1.71
C THR A 273 -12.32 -18.08 -1.87
N ASP A 274 -12.38 -17.35 -2.99
CA ASP A 274 -11.59 -16.14 -3.17
C ASP A 274 -12.06 -15.04 -2.20
N SER A 275 -11.09 -14.40 -1.56
CA SER A 275 -11.27 -13.24 -0.68
C SER A 275 -12.12 -12.10 -1.24
N VAL A 276 -12.20 -11.94 -2.56
CA VAL A 276 -12.98 -10.86 -3.19
C VAL A 276 -14.45 -10.92 -2.80
N TRP A 277 -15.02 -12.11 -2.67
CA TRP A 277 -16.42 -12.31 -2.29
C TRP A 277 -16.70 -11.84 -0.86
N ALA A 278 -15.75 -12.03 0.05
CA ALA A 278 -15.87 -11.53 1.41
C ALA A 278 -15.88 -10.00 1.45
N GLU A 279 -15.06 -9.34 0.64
CA GLU A 279 -15.03 -7.87 0.57
C GLU A 279 -16.28 -7.29 -0.11
N ILE A 280 -16.87 -7.98 -1.09
CA ILE A 280 -18.20 -7.64 -1.65
C ILE A 280 -19.27 -7.69 -0.56
N GLU A 281 -19.24 -8.72 0.27
CA GLU A 281 -20.21 -8.86 1.35
C GLU A 281 -20.04 -7.80 2.45
N VAL A 282 -18.79 -7.44 2.77
CA VAL A 282 -18.49 -6.33 3.69
C VAL A 282 -19.05 -5.02 3.14
N TRP A 283 -18.90 -4.76 1.83
CA TRP A 283 -19.48 -3.57 1.20
C TRP A 283 -21.00 -3.54 1.40
N ARG A 284 -21.69 -4.62 1.04
CA ARG A 284 -23.17 -4.71 1.14
C ARG A 284 -23.68 -4.44 2.54
N LYS A 285 -23.08 -5.08 3.54
CA LYS A 285 -23.47 -4.90 4.94
C LYS A 285 -23.20 -3.49 5.47
N SER A 286 -22.23 -2.79 4.89
CA SER A 286 -21.81 -1.46 5.32
C SER A 286 -22.46 -0.34 4.52
N TYR A 287 -23.21 -0.68 3.46
CA TYR A 287 -23.88 0.27 2.59
C TYR A 287 -25.02 0.96 3.35
N LEU A 288 -25.03 2.29 3.35
CA LEU A 288 -26.05 3.07 4.05
C LEU A 288 -27.04 3.61 3.01
N ASP A 289 -28.18 2.94 2.91
CA ASP A 289 -29.27 3.40 2.07
C ASP A 289 -30.04 4.51 2.78
N MET A 290 -29.97 5.74 2.25
CA MET A 290 -30.70 6.87 2.82
C MET A 290 -32.22 6.73 2.70
N GLU A 291 -32.74 6.05 1.67
CA GLU A 291 -34.19 5.86 1.49
C GLU A 291 -34.79 5.02 2.62
N HIS A 292 -34.05 4.01 3.09
CA HIS A 292 -34.42 3.19 4.24
C HIS A 292 -34.33 3.96 5.57
N VAL A 293 -33.38 4.88 5.72
CA VAL A 293 -33.21 5.67 6.96
C VAL A 293 -34.28 6.76 7.09
N THR A 294 -34.72 7.38 5.99
CA THR A 294 -35.80 8.36 6.00
C THR A 294 -37.18 7.71 6.13
N GLY A 295 -37.39 6.53 5.52
CA GLY A 295 -38.62 5.75 5.69
C GLY A 295 -38.84 5.26 7.13
N GLY A 296 -37.76 4.92 7.85
CA GLY A 296 -37.83 4.54 9.26
C GLY A 296 -38.18 5.69 10.21
N LYS A 297 -37.76 6.93 9.91
CA LYS A 297 -38.13 8.11 10.70
C LYS A 297 -39.59 8.50 10.51
N HIS A 298 -40.13 8.41 9.30
CA HIS A 298 -41.54 8.69 9.06
C HIS A 298 -42.48 7.71 9.80
N ASN A 299 -42.08 6.45 9.97
CA ASN A 299 -42.88 5.46 10.72
C ASN A 299 -42.83 5.68 12.24
N LEU A 300 -41.71 6.18 12.78
CA LEU A 300 -41.59 6.50 14.21
C LEU A 300 -42.33 7.80 14.59
N GLU A 301 -42.44 8.76 13.66
CA GLU A 301 -43.22 9.98 13.87
C GLU A 301 -44.73 9.70 13.83
N THR A 302 -45.18 8.76 12.98
CA THR A 302 -46.61 8.37 12.94
C THR A 302 -47.05 7.51 14.12
N GLU A 303 -46.16 6.72 14.75
CA GLU A 303 -46.49 5.96 15.97
C GLU A 303 -46.55 6.85 17.23
N ASN A 304 -45.77 7.94 17.28
CA ASN A 304 -45.80 8.90 18.40
C ASN A 304 -46.97 9.91 18.33
N GLU A 305 -47.65 10.03 17.19
CA GLU A 305 -48.86 10.86 17.06
C GLU A 305 -50.16 10.08 17.36
N LEU A 306 -50.05 8.76 17.63
CA LEU A 306 -51.17 7.86 17.93
C LEU A 306 -51.18 7.32 19.38
N SER A 307 -50.34 7.87 20.27
CA SER A 307 -50.34 7.60 21.73
C SER A 307 -50.66 8.85 22.53
#